data_AF-A0A562PJV2-F1
#
_entry.id   AF-A0A562PJV2-F1
#
_cell.length_a   1.000
_cell.length_b   1.000
_cell.length_c   1.000
_cell.angle_alpha   90.00
_cell.angle_beta   90.00
_cell.angle_gamma   90.00
#
_symmetry.space_group_name_H-M   'P 1'
#
loop_
_entity.id
_entity.type
_entity.pdbx_description
1 polymer ?
#
loop_
_entity_poly.entity_id
_entity_poly.type
_entity_poly.pdbx_seq_one_letter_code
_entity_poly.pdbx_strand_id
1 'polypeptide(L)'
;MKLSKTNLNTAETYNLANKMLLFILLSMFLYPLLTAYLNLGFSCQYKLIFGTECRSCGLTRGLRNCLKFDFSTANKFNAQSTFVFLIIIIQIILRISLIFILKNKYLSTQKNIIKIASFDVFIIISLLIFNLKYYG
;
A
#
# COMPACT_ATOMS: atom_id res chain seq x y z
N MET A 1 4.94 15.57 -32.70
CA MET A 1 4.39 16.46 -31.65
C MET A 1 5.41 16.59 -30.53
N LYS A 2 6.14 17.71 -30.45
CA LYS A 2 7.13 17.95 -29.37
C LYS A 2 6.37 18.28 -28.09
N LEU A 3 6.54 17.46 -27.05
CA LEU A 3 6.05 17.77 -25.71
C LEU A 3 6.75 19.05 -25.22
N SER A 4 6.01 20.02 -24.70
CA SER A 4 6.60 21.17 -24.01
C SER A 4 7.36 20.69 -22.78
N LYS A 5 8.49 21.33 -22.43
CA LYS A 5 9.32 21.01 -21.25
C LYS A 5 8.49 20.89 -19.95
N THR A 6 7.41 21.66 -19.83
CA THR A 6 6.48 21.63 -18.70
C THR A 6 5.72 20.30 -18.57
N ASN A 7 5.39 19.63 -19.68
CA ASN A 7 4.65 18.36 -19.67
C ASN A 7 5.52 17.17 -19.24
N LEU A 8 6.81 17.20 -19.57
CA LEU A 8 7.77 16.18 -19.11
C LEU A 8 7.89 16.21 -17.58
N ASN A 9 7.98 17.42 -17.02
CA ASN A 9 8.21 17.63 -15.58
C ASN A 9 7.07 17.06 -14.71
N THR A 10 5.80 17.21 -15.12
CA THR A 10 4.65 16.66 -14.38
C THR A 10 4.61 15.13 -14.39
N ALA A 11 4.88 14.51 -15.56
CA ALA A 11 4.92 13.06 -15.71
C ALA A 11 6.00 12.42 -14.85
N GLU A 12 7.19 13.01 -14.88
CA GLU A 12 8.36 12.56 -14.12
C GLU A 12 8.13 12.69 -12.62
N THR A 13 7.55 13.82 -12.18
CA THR A 13 7.21 14.05 -10.77
C THR A 13 6.21 13.02 -10.25
N TYR A 14 5.12 12.78 -10.99
CA TYR A 14 4.13 11.76 -10.59
C TYR A 14 4.75 10.35 -10.58
N ASN A 15 5.56 10.00 -11.58
CA ASN A 15 6.22 8.70 -11.63
C ASN A 15 7.22 8.51 -10.47
N LEU A 16 7.93 9.57 -10.06
CA LEU A 16 8.81 9.54 -8.89
C LEU A 16 8.02 9.24 -7.62
N ALA A 17 6.93 9.97 -7.38
CA ALA A 17 6.04 9.74 -6.23
C ALA A 17 5.46 8.32 -6.25
N ASN A 18 5.01 7.85 -7.41
CA ASN A 18 4.49 6.48 -7.60
C ASN A 18 5.55 5.41 -7.27
N LYS A 19 6.81 5.61 -7.65
CA LYS A 19 7.92 4.71 -7.29
C LYS A 19 8.24 4.74 -5.79
N MET A 20 8.19 5.92 -5.15
CA MET A 20 8.37 6.03 -3.70
C MET A 20 7.26 5.28 -2.94
N LEU A 21 6.01 5.43 -3.37
CA LEU A 21 4.88 4.69 -2.80
C LEU A 21 5.03 3.18 -3.01
N LEU A 22 5.43 2.74 -4.20
CA LEU A 22 5.72 1.33 -4.47
C LEU A 22 6.81 0.79 -3.54
N PHE A 23 7.88 1.53 -3.33
CA PHE A 23 8.96 1.14 -2.40
C PHE A 23 8.47 0.97 -0.96
N ILE A 24 7.63 1.90 -0.48
CA ILE A 24 7.01 1.80 0.85
C ILE A 24 6.13 0.55 0.94
N LEU A 25 5.26 0.31 -0.05
CA LEU A 25 4.36 -0.86 -0.07
C LEU A 25 5.13 -2.18 -0.13
N LEU A 26 6.18 -2.25 -0.93
CA LEU A 26 7.06 -3.42 -1.00
C LEU A 26 7.77 -3.66 0.34
N SER A 27 8.21 -2.60 1.02
CA SER A 27 8.82 -2.71 2.35
C SER A 27 7.82 -3.22 3.38
N MET A 28 6.58 -2.72 3.34
CA MET A 28 5.48 -3.19 4.20
C MET A 28 5.11 -4.65 3.94
N PHE A 29 5.20 -5.11 2.69
CA PHE A 29 4.95 -6.51 2.32
C PHE A 29 6.13 -7.43 2.66
N LEU A 30 7.37 -6.95 2.49
CA LEU A 30 8.58 -7.72 2.76
C LEU A 30 8.77 -7.99 4.25
N TYR A 31 8.36 -7.07 5.12
CA TYR A 31 8.47 -7.24 6.56
C TYR A 31 7.74 -8.49 7.12
N PRO A 32 6.43 -8.72 6.90
CA PRO A 32 5.77 -9.96 7.32
C PRO A 32 6.33 -11.20 6.61
N LEU A 33 6.78 -11.07 5.36
CA LEU A 33 7.41 -12.17 4.63
C LEU A 33 8.73 -12.62 5.27
N LEU A 34 9.64 -11.69 5.53
CA LEU A 34 10.93 -11.96 6.16
C LEU A 34 10.74 -12.52 7.56
N THR A 35 9.83 -11.92 8.33
CA THR A 35 9.60 -12.37 9.70
C THR A 35 8.84 -13.69 9.79
N ALA A 36 8.09 -14.07 8.75
CA ALA A 36 7.55 -15.43 8.59
C ALA A 36 8.67 -16.43 8.27
N TYR A 37 9.55 -16.10 7.33
CA TYR A 37 10.67 -16.97 6.93
C TYR A 37 11.65 -17.22 8.08
N LEU A 38 12.01 -16.17 8.83
CA LEU A 38 12.94 -16.24 9.96
C LEU A 38 12.27 -16.64 11.29
N ASN A 39 10.95 -16.91 11.30
CA ASN A 39 10.19 -17.20 12.52
C ASN A 39 10.37 -16.18 13.66
N LEU A 40 10.60 -14.90 13.33
CA LEU A 40 10.83 -13.85 14.32
C LEU A 40 9.52 -13.40 14.97
N GLY A 41 9.42 -13.34 16.29
CA GLY A 41 8.23 -12.83 16.98
C GLY A 41 8.54 -11.52 17.71
N PHE A 42 8.04 -10.38 17.24
CA PHE A 42 8.18 -9.12 17.97
C PHE A 42 6.92 -8.81 18.78
N SER A 43 7.12 -8.57 20.08
CA SER A 43 6.09 -8.09 20.98
C SER A 43 5.67 -6.66 20.61
N CYS A 44 4.38 -6.36 20.75
CA CYS A 44 3.87 -5.00 20.56
C CYS A 44 4.41 -4.11 21.70
N GLN A 45 5.30 -3.17 21.37
CA GLN A 45 5.89 -2.26 22.36
C GLN A 45 4.82 -1.40 23.06
N TYR A 46 3.77 -1.00 22.34
CA TYR A 46 2.65 -0.27 22.94
C TYR A 46 1.97 -1.09 24.04
N LYS A 47 1.70 -2.37 23.81
CA LYS A 47 1.10 -3.27 24.81
C LYS A 47 2.01 -3.45 26.03
N LEU A 48 3.33 -3.51 25.82
CA LEU A 48 4.30 -3.62 26.91
C LEU A 48 4.32 -2.36 27.79
N ILE A 49 4.20 -1.17 27.19
CA ILE A 49 4.29 0.11 27.90
C ILE A 49 2.95 0.49 28.57
N PHE A 50 1.82 0.33 27.85
CA PHE A 50 0.51 0.83 28.28
C PHE A 50 -0.41 -0.27 28.82
N GLY A 51 0.00 -1.55 28.76
CA GLY A 51 -0.81 -2.69 29.20
C GLY A 51 -2.02 -3.02 28.32
N THR A 52 -2.29 -2.22 27.28
CA THR A 52 -3.46 -2.34 26.42
C THR A 52 -3.07 -2.61 24.96
N GLU A 53 -3.95 -3.29 24.22
CA GLU A 53 -3.69 -3.54 22.81
C GLU A 53 -3.99 -2.29 21.98
N CYS A 54 -3.01 -1.83 21.18
CA CYS A 54 -3.29 -0.82 20.18
C CYS A 54 -4.04 -1.40 18.99
N ARG A 55 -4.63 -0.53 18.18
CA ARG A 55 -5.39 -0.91 16.98
C ARG A 55 -4.61 -1.75 15.96
N SER A 56 -3.30 -1.56 15.88
CA SER A 56 -2.40 -2.33 15.00
C SER A 56 -1.80 -3.57 15.67
N CYS A 57 -2.15 -3.85 16.93
CA CYS A 57 -1.66 -5.02 17.64
C CYS A 57 -2.10 -6.29 16.90
N GLY A 58 -1.17 -7.25 16.76
CA GLY A 58 -1.44 -8.49 16.02
C GLY A 58 -1.42 -8.36 14.50
N LEU A 59 -1.37 -7.15 13.91
CA LEU A 59 -1.45 -6.97 12.46
C LEU A 59 -0.34 -7.71 11.71
N THR A 60 0.93 -7.63 12.15
CA THR A 60 2.03 -8.38 11.52
C THR A 60 1.79 -9.89 11.56
N ARG A 61 1.29 -10.43 12.69
CA ARG A 61 0.95 -11.86 12.82
C ARG A 61 -0.21 -12.23 11.90
N GLY A 62 -1.20 -11.36 11.78
CA GLY A 62 -2.29 -11.51 10.83
C GLY A 62 -1.80 -11.55 9.39
N LEU A 63 -0.97 -10.59 8.97
CA LEU A 63 -0.37 -10.56 7.63
C LEU A 63 0.46 -11.83 7.31
N ARG A 64 1.13 -12.43 8.30
CA ARG A 64 1.79 -13.73 8.10
C ARG A 64 0.83 -14.86 7.80
N ASN A 65 -0.33 -14.88 8.45
CA ASN A 65 -1.36 -15.89 8.15
C ASN A 65 -1.99 -15.63 6.78
N CYS A 66 -2.14 -14.37 6.38
CA CYS A 66 -2.53 -14.04 4.99
C CYS A 66 -1.53 -14.60 3.96
N LEU A 67 -0.21 -14.54 4.23
CA LEU A 67 0.80 -15.15 3.35
C LEU A 67 0.70 -16.68 3.25
N LYS A 68 0.09 -17.33 4.24
CA LYS A 68 -0.22 -18.77 4.25
C LYS A 68 -1.64 -19.08 3.73
N PHE A 69 -2.33 -18.08 3.20
CA PHE A 69 -3.73 -18.16 2.78
C PHE A 69 -4.73 -18.53 3.89
N ASP A 70 -4.36 -18.36 5.17
CA ASP A 70 -5.25 -18.54 6.33
C ASP A 70 -5.84 -17.20 6.79
N PHE A 71 -6.84 -16.72 6.07
CA PHE A 71 -7.50 -15.44 6.33
C PHE A 71 -8.36 -15.45 7.61
N SER A 72 -8.87 -16.62 8.00
CA SER A 72 -9.68 -16.77 9.21
C SER A 72 -8.82 -16.53 10.46
N THR A 73 -7.68 -17.23 10.54
CA THR A 73 -6.72 -17.03 11.63
C THR A 73 -6.10 -15.63 11.56
N ALA A 74 -5.86 -15.09 10.37
CA ALA A 74 -5.36 -13.72 10.23
C ALA A 74 -6.27 -12.70 10.91
N ASN A 75 -7.58 -12.77 10.68
CA ASN A 75 -8.54 -11.83 11.24
C ASN A 75 -8.77 -12.04 12.74
N LYS A 76 -8.48 -13.23 13.30
CA LYS A 76 -8.45 -13.45 14.76
C LYS A 76 -7.29 -12.71 15.43
N PHE A 77 -6.14 -12.57 14.75
CA PHE A 77 -5.02 -11.78 15.29
C PHE A 77 -5.26 -10.27 15.20
N ASN A 78 -5.86 -9.81 14.10
CA ASN A 78 -6.32 -8.44 13.96
C ASN A 78 -7.39 -8.40 12.87
N ALA A 79 -8.57 -7.85 13.16
CA ALA A 79 -9.71 -7.83 12.24
C ALA A 79 -9.40 -7.15 10.89
N GLN A 80 -8.42 -6.25 10.85
CA GLN A 80 -8.00 -5.54 9.63
C GLN A 80 -7.05 -6.35 8.74
N SER A 81 -6.52 -7.48 9.20
CA SER A 81 -5.39 -8.15 8.56
C SER A 81 -5.65 -8.50 7.10
N THR A 82 -6.77 -9.14 6.82
CA THR A 82 -7.13 -9.52 5.45
C THR A 82 -7.36 -8.28 4.58
N PHE A 83 -8.04 -7.26 5.12
CA PHE A 83 -8.28 -6.02 4.40
C PHE A 83 -6.96 -5.32 4.02
N VAL A 84 -6.07 -5.10 5.00
CA VAL A 84 -4.76 -4.47 4.78
C VAL A 84 -3.92 -5.28 3.80
N PHE A 85 -3.92 -6.61 3.91
CA PHE A 85 -3.20 -7.48 2.99
C PHE A 85 -3.66 -7.29 1.54
N LEU A 86 -4.98 -7.34 1.30
CA LEU A 86 -5.54 -7.15 -0.04
C LEU A 86 -5.24 -5.75 -0.59
N ILE A 87 -5.36 -4.71 0.24
CA ILE A 87 -5.00 -3.34 -0.17
C ILE A 87 -3.53 -3.24 -0.56
N ILE A 88 -2.60 -3.83 0.21
CA ILE A 88 -1.18 -3.81 -0.14
C ILE A 88 -0.95 -4.47 -1.51
N ILE A 89 -1.51 -5.66 -1.75
CA ILE A 89 -1.36 -6.39 -3.03
C ILE A 89 -1.94 -5.59 -4.20
N ILE A 90 -3.19 -5.10 -4.06
CA ILE A 90 -3.86 -4.32 -5.11
C ILE A 90 -3.07 -3.05 -5.41
N GLN A 91 -2.58 -2.36 -4.38
CA GLN A 91 -1.79 -1.14 -4.54
C GLN A 91 -0.44 -1.44 -5.23
N ILE A 92 0.27 -2.51 -4.86
CA ILE A 92 1.50 -2.91 -5.57
C ILE A 92 1.24 -3.12 -7.06
N ILE A 93 0.20 -3.88 -7.41
CA ILE A 93 -0.18 -4.14 -8.82
C ILE A 93 -0.53 -2.83 -9.55
N LEU A 94 -1.29 -1.95 -8.91
CA LEU A 94 -1.68 -0.65 -9.46
C LEU A 94 -0.44 0.23 -9.72
N ARG A 95 0.47 0.36 -8.75
CA ARG A 95 1.68 1.18 -8.86
C ARG A 95 2.60 0.66 -9.97
N ILE A 96 2.77 -0.66 -10.08
CA ILE A 96 3.55 -1.29 -11.15
C ILE A 96 2.90 -0.99 -12.51
N SER A 97 1.58 -1.17 -12.63
CA SER A 97 0.83 -0.88 -13.85
C SER A 97 0.96 0.58 -14.28
N LEU A 98 0.92 1.51 -13.33
CA LEU A 98 1.11 2.94 -13.59
C LEU A 98 2.51 3.25 -14.13
N ILE A 99 3.57 2.59 -13.65
CA ILE A 99 4.93 2.76 -14.21
C ILE A 99 4.95 2.37 -15.69
N PHE A 100 4.29 1.27 -16.07
CA PHE A 100 4.22 0.84 -17.46
C PHE A 100 3.37 1.78 -18.32
N ILE A 101 2.22 2.24 -17.81
CA ILE A 101 1.35 3.20 -18.50
C ILE A 101 2.07 4.53 -18.76
N LEU A 102 2.79 5.05 -17.77
CA LEU A 102 3.51 6.33 -17.89
C LEU A 102 4.70 6.27 -18.84
N LYS A 103 5.25 5.08 -19.14
CA LYS A 103 6.25 4.92 -20.21
C LYS A 103 5.65 5.11 -21.60
N ASN A 104 4.34 4.90 -21.77
CA ASN A 104 3.67 5.09 -23.04
C ASN A 104 3.45 6.59 -23.32
N LYS A 105 4.20 7.12 -24.31
CA LYS A 105 4.15 8.54 -24.70
C LYS A 105 2.76 9.05 -25.08
N TYR A 106 1.87 8.18 -25.57
CA TYR A 106 0.50 8.55 -25.90
C TYR A 106 -0.34 8.87 -24.64
N LEU A 107 -0.21 8.03 -23.61
CA LEU A 107 -0.94 8.17 -22.36
C LEU A 107 -0.31 9.21 -21.40
N SER A 108 0.99 9.45 -21.53
CA SER A 108 1.76 10.43 -20.74
C SER A 108 1.56 11.89 -21.18
N THR A 109 0.36 12.25 -21.64
CA THR A 109 -0.01 13.67 -21.88
C THR A 109 -0.36 14.34 -20.55
N GLN A 110 0.01 15.62 -20.36
CA GLN A 110 -0.19 16.35 -19.09
C GLN A 110 -1.63 16.26 -18.55
N LYS A 111 -2.64 16.46 -19.41
CA LYS A 111 -4.07 16.34 -19.02
C LYS A 111 -4.43 14.94 -18.52
N ASN A 112 -3.88 13.90 -19.11
CA ASN A 112 -4.14 12.52 -18.71
C ASN A 112 -3.44 12.19 -17.39
N ILE A 113 -2.21 12.65 -17.19
CA ILE A 113 -1.47 12.45 -15.93
C ILE A 113 -2.19 13.12 -14.77
N ILE A 114 -2.68 14.35 -14.94
CA ILE A 114 -3.45 15.03 -13.89
C ILE A 114 -4.72 14.22 -13.56
N LYS A 115 -5.47 13.74 -14.56
CA LYS A 115 -6.64 12.89 -14.33
C LYS A 115 -6.31 11.60 -13.58
N ILE A 116 -5.24 10.92 -13.98
CA ILE A 116 -4.76 9.69 -13.34
C ILE A 116 -4.37 9.98 -11.88
N ALA A 117 -3.57 11.02 -11.65
CA ALA A 117 -3.14 11.41 -10.31
C ALA A 117 -4.32 11.79 -9.40
N SER A 118 -5.30 12.55 -9.91
CA SER A 118 -6.51 12.90 -9.17
C SER A 118 -7.33 11.65 -8.80
N PHE A 119 -7.47 10.70 -9.73
CA PHE A 119 -8.18 9.45 -9.47
C PHE A 119 -7.45 8.56 -8.46
N ASP A 120 -6.12 8.48 -8.55
CA ASP A 120 -5.27 7.74 -7.60
C ASP A 120 -5.40 8.31 -6.18
N VAL A 121 -5.29 9.64 -6.04
CA VAL A 121 -5.51 10.32 -4.75
C VAL A 121 -6.91 10.06 -4.20
N PHE A 122 -7.94 10.12 -5.06
CA PHE A 122 -9.32 9.82 -4.66
C PHE A 122 -9.45 8.39 -4.11
N ILE A 123 -8.86 7.39 -4.78
CA ILE A 123 -8.86 6.00 -4.30
C ILE A 123 -8.17 5.91 -2.93
N ILE A 124 -7.00 6.51 -2.76
CA ILE A 124 -6.28 6.46 -1.48
C ILE A 124 -7.12 7.08 -0.36
N ILE A 125 -7.70 8.25 -0.58
CA ILE A 125 -8.57 8.92 0.40
C ILE A 125 -9.80 8.06 0.72
N SER A 126 -10.44 7.47 -0.28
CA SER A 126 -11.60 6.59 -0.09
C SER A 126 -11.24 5.37 0.77
N LEU A 127 -10.09 4.74 0.51
CA LEU A 127 -9.60 3.60 1.30
C LEU A 127 -9.27 4.00 2.74
N LEU A 128 -8.71 5.19 2.96
CA LEU A 128 -8.43 5.71 4.30
C LEU A 128 -9.74 5.97 5.06
N ILE A 129 -10.72 6.62 4.45
CA ILE A 129 -12.04 6.86 5.06
C ILE A 129 -12.72 5.54 5.40
N PHE A 130 -12.70 4.58 4.47
CA PHE A 130 -13.25 3.25 4.70
C PHE A 130 -12.55 2.56 5.88
N ASN A 131 -11.21 2.58 5.93
CA ASN A 131 -10.46 2.00 7.03
C ASN A 131 -10.80 2.65 8.38
N LEU A 132 -10.93 3.97 8.42
CA LEU A 132 -11.33 4.71 9.62
C LEU A 132 -12.76 4.36 10.06
N LYS A 133 -13.71 4.23 9.13
CA LYS A 133 -15.11 3.95 9.47
C LYS A 133 -15.34 2.52 9.97
N TYR A 134 -14.72 1.53 9.33
CA TYR A 134 -15.03 0.12 9.60
C TYR A 134 -14.15 -0.50 10.67
N TYR A 135 -13.00 0.10 10.94
CA TYR A 135 -12.04 -0.48 11.84
C TYR A 135 -11.44 0.50 12.85
N GLY A 136 -11.89 1.76 12.85
CA GLY A 136 -11.39 2.83 13.71
C GLY A 136 -12.28 3.16 14.88
#